data_AF-A0AAW5KEX7-F1
#
_entry.id   AF-A0AAW5KEX7-F1
#
_cell.length_a   1.000
_cell.length_b   1.000
_cell.length_c   1.000
_cell.angle_alpha   90.00
_cell.angle_beta   90.00
_cell.angle_gamma   90.00
#
_symmetry.space_group_name_H-M   'P 1'
#
loop_
_entity.id
_entity.type
_entity.pdbx_description
1 polymer ?
#
loop_
_entity_poly.entity_id
_entity_poly.type
_entity_poly.pdbx_seq_one_letter_code
_entity_poly.pdbx_strand_id
1 'polypeptide(L)' 'MASMGLLDTAAEFCGTYLSELRRGATRQQVIPYLLQIPDDRYPLDEWNDALAYLLGTAESCSSVAAAKDLLAASLRQPPC' A
#
# COMPACT_ATOMS: atom_id res chain seq x y z
N MET A 1 20.28 5.42 -10.92
CA MET A 1 19.20 4.42 -10.77
C MET A 1 18.14 5.09 -9.93
N ALA A 2 16.96 5.37 -10.48
CA ALA A 2 15.86 5.86 -9.68
C ALA A 2 15.47 4.72 -8.72
N SER A 3 15.48 4.98 -7.42
CA SER A 3 14.91 4.06 -6.43
C SER A 3 13.44 3.87 -6.80
N MET A 4 12.99 2.63 -7.01
CA MET A 4 11.56 2.35 -7.24
C MET A 4 10.76 2.74 -6.01
N GLY A 5 9.62 3.42 -6.20
CA GLY A 5 8.71 3.81 -5.12
C GLY A 5 8.02 2.60 -4.48
N LEU A 6 7.29 2.84 -3.39
CA LEU A 6 6.60 1.79 -2.65
C LEU A 6 5.56 1.08 -3.52
N LEU A 7 4.73 1.86 -4.23
CA LEU A 7 3.72 1.32 -5.13
C LEU A 7 4.31 0.64 -6.37
N ASP A 8 5.42 1.15 -6.92
CA ASP A 8 6.11 0.51 -8.04
C ASP A 8 6.65 -0.87 -7.65
N THR A 9 7.25 -0.96 -6.46
CA THR A 9 7.76 -2.22 -5.90
C THR A 9 6.61 -3.22 -5.70
N ALA A 10 5.45 -2.74 -5.25
CA ALA A 10 4.27 -3.57 -5.05
C ALA A 10 3.65 -4.04 -6.38
N ALA A 11 3.63 -3.19 -7.40
CA ALA A 11 3.19 -3.54 -8.76
C ALA A 11 4.10 -4.58 -9.40
N GLU A 12 5.42 -4.42 -9.26
CA GLU A 12 6.41 -5.40 -9.71
C GLU A 12 6.22 -6.75 -9.04
N PHE A 13 6.03 -6.77 -7.71
CA PHE A 13 5.77 -8.01 -6.96
C PHE A 13 4.51 -8.74 -7.44
N CYS A 14 3.43 -8.00 -7.71
CA CYS A 14 2.19 -8.57 -8.22
C CYS A 14 2.22 -8.88 -9.73
N GLY A 15 3.31 -8.54 -10.45
CA GLY A 15 3.42 -8.71 -11.90
C GLY A 15 2.34 -7.93 -12.67
N THR A 16 1.99 -6.74 -12.21
CA THR A 16 0.84 -5.97 -12.72
C THR A 16 1.17 -4.48 -12.87
N TYR A 17 0.22 -3.71 -13.39
CA TYR A 17 0.34 -2.25 -13.50
C TYR A 17 -0.15 -1.56 -12.22
N LEU A 18 0.41 -0.39 -11.90
CA LEU A 18 -0.03 0.44 -10.78
C LEU A 18 -1.56 0.62 -10.75
N SER A 19 -2.16 0.93 -11.90
CA SER A 19 -3.62 1.11 -12.04
C SER A 19 -4.47 -0.10 -11.63
N GLU A 20 -3.89 -1.29 -11.66
CA GLU A 20 -4.56 -2.53 -11.29
C GLU A 20 -4.47 -2.82 -9.79
N LEU A 21 -3.54 -2.19 -9.06
CA LEU A 21 -3.36 -2.42 -7.61
C LEU A 21 -4.60 -2.06 -6.78
N ARG A 22 -5.39 -1.07 -7.22
CA ARG A 22 -6.63 -0.66 -6.55
C ARG A 22 -7.80 -1.61 -6.76
N ARG A 23 -7.70 -2.58 -7.69
CA ARG A 23 -8.79 -3.53 -7.98
C ARG A 23 -8.88 -4.58 -6.88
N GLY A 24 -10.10 -4.97 -6.48
CA GLY A 24 -10.35 -5.80 -5.30
C GLY A 24 -9.46 -7.04 -5.16
N ALA A 25 -9.29 -7.84 -6.22
CA ALA A 25 -8.46 -9.04 -6.19
C ALA A 25 -6.96 -8.74 -6.02
N THR A 26 -6.42 -7.82 -6.81
CA THR A 26 -5.01 -7.38 -6.72
C THR A 26 -4.74 -6.68 -5.39
N ARG A 27 -5.68 -5.87 -4.91
CA ARG A 27 -5.59 -5.15 -3.64
C ARG A 27 -5.47 -6.12 -2.46
N GLN A 28 -6.23 -7.22 -2.49
CA GLN A 28 -6.13 -8.27 -1.47
C GLN A 28 -4.78 -8.99 -1.47
N GLN A 29 -4.07 -9.02 -2.60
CA GLN A 29 -2.72 -9.60 -2.69
C GLN A 29 -1.61 -8.60 -2.34
N VAL A 30 -1.79 -7.33 -2.70
CA VAL A 30 -0.77 -6.30 -2.49
C VAL A 30 -0.65 -5.89 -1.02
N ILE A 31 -1.77 -5.82 -0.29
CA ILE A 31 -1.75 -5.38 1.10
C ILE A 31 -0.90 -6.31 2.00
N PRO A 32 -1.05 -7.65 1.97
CA PRO A 32 -0.19 -8.56 2.73
C PRO A 32 1.30 -8.42 2.38
N TYR A 33 1.63 -8.10 1.13
CA TYR A 33 3.00 -7.83 0.72
C TYR A 33 3.54 -6.55 1.37
N LEU A 34 2.78 -5.45 1.28
CA LEU A 34 3.14 -4.18 1.90
C LEU A 34 3.37 -4.31 3.41
N LEU A 35 2.55 -5.10 4.11
CA LEU A 35 2.72 -5.31 5.55
C LEU A 35 4.05 -5.99 5.92
N GLN A 36 4.66 -6.76 5.02
CA GLN A 36 5.95 -7.44 5.23
C GLN A 36 7.16 -6.54 4.98
N ILE A 37 6.99 -5.40 4.32
CA ILE A 37 8.08 -4.46 4.03
C ILE A 37 8.55 -3.82 5.34
N PRO A 38 9.86 -3.77 5.67
CA PRO A 38 10.36 -3.08 6.87
C PRO A 38 9.97 -1.59 6.92
N ASP A 39 9.70 -1.07 8.11
CA ASP A 39 9.20 0.29 8.32
C ASP A 39 10.17 1.38 7.84
N ASP A 40 11.47 1.10 7.86
CA ASP A 40 12.56 2.01 7.49
C ASP A 40 12.90 1.97 5.99
N ARG A 41 12.27 1.09 5.22
CA ARG A 41 12.60 0.88 3.80
C ARG A 41 12.10 2.00 2.89
N TYR A 42 10.98 2.63 3.24
CA TYR A 42 10.37 3.72 2.48
C TYR A 42 9.96 4.86 3.43
N PRO A 43 10.10 6.13 2.99
CA PRO A 43 9.66 7.28 3.78
C PRO A 43 8.15 7.25 4.03
N LEU A 44 7.71 7.86 5.13
CA LEU A 44 6.30 7.94 5.50
C LEU A 44 5.40 8.50 4.38
N ASP A 45 5.90 9.46 3.61
CA ASP A 45 5.15 10.07 2.51
C ASP A 45 4.72 9.04 1.45
N GLU A 46 5.59 8.08 1.12
CA GLU A 46 5.26 6.98 0.19
C GLU A 46 4.16 6.06 0.75
N TRP A 47 4.14 5.84 2.06
CA TRP A 47 3.08 5.07 2.72
C TRP A 47 1.74 5.80 2.70
N ASN A 48 1.76 7.12 2.92
CA ASN A 48 0.57 7.96 2.84
C ASN A 48 0.02 8.03 1.41
N ASP A 49 0.88 8.15 0.41
CA ASP A 49 0.50 8.09 -0.99
C ASP A 49 -0.09 6.72 -1.35
N ALA A 50 0.51 5.63 -0.87
CA ALA A 50 -0.01 4.28 -1.09
C ALA A 50 -1.38 4.06 -0.44
N LEU A 51 -1.61 4.57 0.76
CA LEU A 51 -2.92 4.54 1.42
C LEU A 51 -3.98 5.28 0.61
N ALA A 52 -3.69 6.52 0.24
CA ALA A 52 -4.58 7.33 -0.57
C ALA A 52 -4.90 6.64 -1.91
N TYR A 53 -3.90 6.01 -2.52
CA TYR A 53 -4.05 5.29 -3.78
C TYR A 53 -4.88 4.01 -3.66
N LEU A 54 -4.60 3.16 -2.67
CA LEU A 54 -5.20 1.82 -2.54
C LEU A 54 -6.57 1.84 -1.87
N LEU A 55 -6.76 2.74 -0.90
CA LEU A 55 -7.94 2.80 -0.05
C LEU A 55 -8.82 4.01 -0.35
N GLY A 56 -8.32 5.01 -1.09
CA GLY A 56 -9.04 6.25 -1.34
C GLY A 56 -9.13 7.17 -0.11
N THR A 57 -8.27 6.97 0.89
CA THR A 57 -8.26 7.77 2.13
C THR A 57 -7.62 9.13 1.90
N ALA A 58 -8.26 10.20 2.37
CA ALA A 58 -7.70 11.56 2.28
C ALA A 58 -6.80 11.92 3.48
N GLU A 59 -6.82 11.12 4.55
CA GLU A 59 -6.07 11.39 5.77
C GLU A 59 -4.67 10.79 5.71
N SER A 60 -3.67 11.62 6.04
CA SER A 60 -2.27 11.19 6.17
C SER A 60 -2.01 10.64 7.57
N CYS A 61 -1.25 9.56 7.67
CA CYS A 61 -0.78 9.02 8.92
C CYS A 61 0.44 9.77 9.44
N SER A 62 0.63 9.77 10.76
CA SER A 62 1.79 10.33 11.46
C SER A 62 2.97 9.36 11.60
N SER A 63 2.78 8.07 11.25
CA SER A 63 3.83 7.05 11.30
C SER A 63 3.54 5.89 10.33
N VAL A 64 4.60 5.15 9.97
CA VAL A 64 4.51 3.97 9.10
C VAL A 64 3.70 2.86 9.77
N ALA A 65 3.85 2.69 11.08
CA ALA A 65 3.06 1.75 11.86
C ALA A 65 1.55 2.04 11.75
N ALA A 66 1.14 3.31 11.91
CA ALA A 66 -0.26 3.70 11.75
C ALA A 66 -0.77 3.45 10.32
N ALA A 67 0.06 3.67 9.31
CA ALA A 67 -0.32 3.38 7.93
C ALA A 67 -0.53 1.88 7.69
N LYS A 68 0.35 1.03 8.23
CA LYS A 68 0.22 -0.42 8.16
C LYS A 68 -0.99 -0.94 8.91
N ASP A 69 -1.33 -0.34 10.06
CA ASP A 69 -2.54 -0.70 10.80
C ASP A 69 -3.82 -0.45 9.97
N LEU A 70 -3.89 0.68 9.24
CA LEU A 70 -4.99 0.96 8.33
C LEU A 70 -5.06 -0.03 7.16
N LEU A 71 -3.91 -0.35 6.56
CA LEU A 71 -3.82 -1.38 5.52
C LEU A 71 -4.33 -2.72 6.04
N ALA A 72 -3.88 -3.16 7.22
CA ALA A 72 -4.33 -4.40 7.84
C ALA A 72 -5.82 -4.38 8.20
N ALA A 73 -6.36 -3.24 8.65
CA ALA A 73 -7.78 -3.08 8.93
C ALA A 73 -8.63 -3.22 7.64
N SER A 74 -8.16 -2.69 6.52
CA SER A 74 -8.87 -2.76 5.23
C SER A 74 -9.03 -4.18 4.68
N LEU A 75 -8.17 -5.13 5.09
CA LEU A 75 -8.33 -6.55 4.76
C LEU A 75 -9.48 -7.22 5.50
N ARG A 76 -9.92 -6.66 6.63
CA ARG A 76 -10.98 -7.23 7.47
C ARG A 76 -12.38 -6.78 7.04
N GLN A 77 -12.48 -5.73 6.22
CA GLN A 77 -13.75 -5.22 5.73
C GLN A 77 -14.03 -5.78 4.32
N PRO A 78 -15.19 -6.39 4.06
CA PRO A 78 -15.58 -6.75 2.70
C PRO A 78 -15.68 -5.47 1.85
N PRO A 79 -15.34 -5.52 0.55
CA PRO A 79 -15.59 -4.38 -0.32
C PRO A 79 -17.09 -4.08 -0.33
N CYS A 80 -17.46 -2.83 0.01
CA CYS A 80 -18.83 -2.32 -0.10
C CYS A 80 -19.34 -2.37 -1.54
#